data_AF-A0A9E5QVE5-F1
#
_entry.id   AF-A0A9E5QVE5-F1
#
_cell.length_a   1.000
_cell.length_b   1.000
_cell.length_c   1.000
_cell.angle_alpha   90.00
_cell.angle_beta   90.00
_cell.angle_gamma   90.00
#
_symmetry.space_group_name_H-M   'P 1'
#
loop_
_entity.id
_entity.type
_entity.pdbx_description
1 polymer ?
#
loop_
_entity_poly.entity_id
_entity_poly.type
_entity_poly.pdbx_seq_one_letter_code
_entity_poly.pdbx_strand_id
1 'polypeptide(L)'
;MKQKKTIVDRLRAAARSIARTAAGTAAVVAVALAWSLAGSTPERADGSVAAGSKAEGWGAEAIAEVRDILRQTSPIAEANACGMGASSCFKCHNGTRAAAPSEQKWHTDHKSVDNSCVGCHKGNPRLIKKELAHAEMMKDPRSKPAEMCASCHKTGNPADLVKAYNKK
;
A
#
# COMPACT_ATOMS: atom_id res chain seq x y z
N MET A 1 -43.03 55.04 -17.45
CA MET A 1 -43.84 53.81 -17.59
C MET A 1 -42.92 52.59 -17.46
N LYS A 2 -43.07 51.74 -16.43
CA LYS A 2 -42.28 50.50 -16.27
C LYS A 2 -43.03 49.36 -16.95
N GLN A 3 -42.48 48.79 -18.03
CA GLN A 3 -43.07 47.61 -18.68
C GLN A 3 -43.11 46.43 -17.70
N LYS A 4 -44.31 45.89 -17.45
CA LYS A 4 -44.50 44.66 -16.68
C LYS A 4 -44.03 43.47 -17.53
N LYS A 5 -42.91 42.86 -17.14
CA LYS A 5 -42.43 41.61 -17.76
C LYS A 5 -43.48 40.52 -17.61
N THR A 6 -43.74 39.80 -18.70
CA THR A 6 -44.77 38.76 -18.76
C THR A 6 -44.35 37.53 -17.96
N ILE A 7 -45.31 36.67 -17.60
CA ILE A 7 -45.04 35.40 -16.92
C ILE A 7 -44.08 34.53 -17.75
N VAL A 8 -44.19 34.58 -19.08
CA VAL A 8 -43.31 33.87 -20.03
C VAL A 8 -41.85 34.33 -19.93
N ASP A 9 -41.60 35.63 -19.71
CA ASP A 9 -40.24 36.16 -19.56
C ASP A 9 -39.57 35.69 -18.27
N ARG A 10 -40.36 35.52 -17.20
CA ARG A 10 -39.88 34.98 -15.92
C ARG A 10 -39.53 33.49 -16.03
N LEU A 11 -40.36 32.71 -16.72
CA LEU A 11 -40.10 31.29 -16.98
C LEU A 11 -38.85 31.07 -17.84
N ARG A 12 -38.66 31.87 -18.89
CA ARG A 12 -37.43 31.84 -19.72
C ARG A 12 -36.18 32.26 -18.94
N ALA A 13 -36.29 33.20 -18.01
CA ALA A 13 -35.18 33.58 -17.14
C ALA A 13 -34.81 32.45 -16.16
N ALA A 14 -35.80 31.81 -15.54
CA ALA A 14 -35.60 30.67 -14.65
C ALA A 14 -34.96 29.48 -15.37
N ALA A 15 -35.46 29.11 -16.56
CA ALA A 15 -34.91 28.02 -17.36
C ALA A 15 -33.45 28.27 -17.75
N ARG A 16 -33.10 29.51 -18.14
CA ARG A 16 -31.71 29.89 -18.43
C ARG A 16 -30.81 29.86 -17.20
N SER A 17 -31.35 30.21 -16.03
CA SER A 17 -30.60 30.12 -14.77
C SER A 17 -30.29 28.65 -14.44
N ILE A 18 -31.29 27.77 -14.51
CA ILE A 18 -31.14 26.33 -14.21
C ILE A 18 -30.13 25.69 -15.18
N ALA A 19 -30.22 26.00 -16.47
CA ALA A 19 -29.28 25.49 -17.48
C ALA A 19 -27.83 25.94 -17.21
N ARG A 20 -27.63 27.18 -16.75
CA ARG A 20 -26.30 27.70 -16.39
C ARG A 20 -25.72 27.01 -15.16
N THR A 21 -26.54 26.76 -14.14
CA THR A 21 -26.09 26.06 -12.93
C THR A 21 -25.71 24.61 -13.24
N ALA A 22 -26.51 23.93 -14.07
CA ALA A 22 -26.25 22.54 -14.50
C ALA A 22 -24.98 22.42 -15.36
N ALA A 23 -24.75 23.39 -16.26
CA ALA A 23 -23.52 23.43 -17.04
C ALA A 23 -22.28 23.71 -16.17
N GLY A 24 -22.42 24.59 -15.18
CA GLY A 24 -21.35 24.88 -14.21
C GLY A 24 -20.96 23.67 -13.36
N THR A 25 -21.94 22.92 -12.84
CA THR A 25 -21.67 21.70 -12.07
C THR A 25 -21.05 20.60 -12.94
N ALA A 26 -21.52 20.41 -14.17
CA ALA A 26 -20.93 19.46 -15.11
C ALA A 26 -19.45 19.79 -15.43
N ALA A 27 -19.13 21.07 -15.60
CA ALA A 27 -17.76 21.52 -15.83
C ALA A 27 -16.84 21.23 -14.63
N VAL A 28 -17.29 21.50 -13.40
CA VAL A 28 -16.51 21.20 -12.18
C VAL A 28 -16.26 19.70 -12.05
N VAL A 29 -17.27 18.86 -12.30
CA VAL A 29 -17.13 17.40 -12.26
C VAL A 29 -16.15 16.90 -13.32
N ALA A 30 -16.22 17.44 -14.56
CA ALA A 30 -15.29 17.08 -15.62
C ALA A 30 -13.84 17.45 -15.31
N VAL A 31 -13.61 18.63 -14.72
CA VAL A 31 -12.27 19.06 -14.28
C VAL A 31 -11.75 18.15 -13.16
N ALA A 32 -12.59 17.82 -12.17
CA ALA A 32 -12.21 16.91 -11.09
C ALA A 32 -11.82 15.51 -11.62
N LEU A 33 -12.63 14.96 -12.54
CA LEU A 33 -12.35 13.68 -13.21
C LEU A 33 -11.04 13.73 -14.01
N ALA A 34 -10.83 14.79 -14.80
CA ALA A 34 -9.60 14.96 -15.56
C ALA A 34 -8.36 15.05 -14.64
N TRP A 35 -8.50 15.70 -13.48
CA TRP A 35 -7.40 15.81 -12.52
C TRP A 35 -7.09 14.48 -11.84
N SER A 36 -8.11 13.70 -11.47
CA SER A 36 -7.93 12.34 -10.95
C SER A 36 -7.30 11.39 -11.99
N LEU A 37 -7.66 11.53 -13.26
CA LEU A 37 -7.08 10.75 -14.35
C LEU A 37 -5.64 11.18 -14.66
N ALA A 38 -5.30 12.47 -14.55
CA ALA A 38 -3.94 12.96 -14.76
C ALA A 38 -2.99 12.62 -13.60
N GLY A 39 -3.51 12.54 -12.37
CA GLY A 39 -2.75 12.16 -11.17
C GLY A 39 -2.55 10.64 -11.01
N SER A 40 -3.34 9.83 -11.71
CA SER A 40 -3.14 8.38 -11.77
C SER A 40 -2.09 8.06 -12.84
N THR A 41 -0.83 7.95 -12.43
CA THR A 41 0.18 7.26 -13.24
C THR A 41 -0.32 5.85 -13.52
N PRO A 42 -0.36 5.40 -14.80
CA PRO A 42 -0.74 4.03 -15.08
C PRO A 42 0.31 3.11 -14.46
N GLU A 43 -0.09 2.36 -13.44
CA GLU A 43 0.65 1.19 -12.99
C GLU A 43 0.79 0.26 -14.20
N ARG A 44 2.00 0.22 -14.75
CA ARG A 44 2.34 -0.66 -15.85
C ARG A 44 2.24 -2.09 -15.31
N ALA A 45 1.54 -2.95 -16.04
CA ALA A 45 1.21 -4.32 -15.63
C ALA A 45 2.44 -5.24 -15.41
N ASP A 46 3.66 -4.76 -15.63
CA ASP A 46 4.92 -5.47 -15.40
C ASP A 46 5.55 -5.18 -14.02
N GLY A 47 5.01 -4.24 -13.23
CA GLY A 47 5.47 -3.99 -11.86
C GLY A 47 6.92 -3.51 -11.75
N SER A 48 7.54 -3.09 -12.86
CA SER A 48 8.84 -2.43 -12.82
C SER A 48 8.64 -0.94 -12.57
N VAL A 49 8.90 -0.51 -11.34
CA VAL A 49 9.15 0.91 -11.05
C VAL A 49 10.36 1.34 -11.87
N ALA A 50 10.18 2.35 -12.73
CA ALA A 50 11.27 2.89 -13.53
C ALA A 50 12.42 3.30 -12.61
N ALA A 51 13.61 2.78 -12.89
CA ALA A 51 14.85 3.15 -12.23
C ALA A 51 15.07 4.66 -12.43
N GLY A 52 14.77 5.40 -11.38
CA GLY A 52 14.74 6.85 -11.36
C GLY A 52 14.22 7.27 -9.99
N SER A 53 14.95 6.90 -8.94
CA SER A 53 14.80 7.50 -7.63
C SER A 53 15.04 9.01 -7.78
N LYS A 54 13.97 9.75 -8.06
CA LYS A 54 13.97 11.21 -7.96
C LYS A 54 14.39 11.56 -6.54
N ALA A 55 15.25 12.57 -6.44
CA ALA A 55 15.59 13.20 -5.17
C ALA A 55 14.32 13.35 -4.33
N GLU A 56 14.39 12.91 -3.08
CA GLU A 56 13.31 13.03 -2.10
C GLU A 56 12.83 14.48 -2.13
N GLY A 57 11.64 14.69 -2.70
CA GLY A 57 11.09 16.03 -2.87
C GLY A 57 10.83 16.66 -1.51
N TRP A 58 10.87 17.98 -1.44
CA TRP A 58 10.46 18.76 -0.27
C TRP A 58 9.09 18.26 0.24
N GLY A 59 9.06 17.51 1.34
CA GLY A 59 7.82 16.88 1.84
C GLY A 59 7.80 15.36 1.80
N ALA A 60 8.88 14.69 1.39
CA ALA A 60 9.07 13.27 1.66
C ALA A 60 9.02 12.99 3.17
N GLU A 61 9.54 13.91 3.97
CA GLU A 61 9.55 13.88 5.43
C GLU A 61 8.13 14.04 6.00
N ALA A 62 7.35 14.98 5.47
CA ALA A 62 5.96 15.17 5.87
C ALA A 62 5.08 13.96 5.52
N ILE A 63 5.31 13.33 4.36
CA ILE A 63 4.61 12.10 3.97
C ILE A 63 5.06 10.91 4.84
N ALA A 64 6.33 10.86 5.24
CA ALA A 64 6.82 9.86 6.19
C ALA A 64 6.16 10.01 7.57
N GLU A 65 6.05 11.24 8.07
CA GLU A 65 5.37 11.53 9.34
C GLU A 65 3.89 11.15 9.29
N VAL A 66 3.18 11.50 8.22
CA VAL A 66 1.77 11.11 8.03
C VAL A 66 1.62 9.60 7.95
N ARG A 67 2.54 8.89 7.29
CA ARG A 67 2.57 7.42 7.25
C ARG A 67 2.77 6.84 8.65
N ASP A 68 3.67 7.41 9.45
CA ASP A 68 3.90 6.94 10.82
C ASP A 68 2.69 7.17 11.72
N ILE A 69 2.01 8.31 11.60
CA ILE A 69 0.75 8.60 12.29
C ILE A 69 -0.33 7.59 11.86
N LEU A 70 -0.45 7.32 10.55
CA LEU A 70 -1.39 6.33 10.03
C LEU A 70 -1.08 4.92 10.54
N ARG A 71 0.18 4.51 10.61
CA ARG A 71 0.59 3.23 11.22
C ARG A 71 0.19 3.13 12.69
N GLN A 72 0.33 4.23 13.42
CA GLN A 72 0.10 4.26 14.85
C GLN A 72 -1.39 4.30 15.22
N THR A 73 -2.21 4.89 14.34
CA THR A 73 -3.64 5.10 14.57
C THR A 73 -4.55 4.13 13.81
N SER A 74 -4.04 3.50 12.74
CA SER A 74 -4.84 2.61 11.90
C SER A 74 -5.18 1.31 12.64
N PRO A 75 -6.46 0.90 12.67
CA PRO A 75 -6.86 -0.42 13.14
C PRO A 75 -6.49 -1.55 12.16
N ILE A 76 -6.05 -1.18 10.95
CA ILE A 76 -5.59 -2.09 9.89
C ILE A 76 -4.10 -1.89 9.73
N ALA A 77 -3.35 -2.93 10.05
CA ALA A 77 -1.91 -2.87 10.00
C ALA A 77 -1.41 -2.86 8.54
N GLU A 78 -0.55 -1.90 8.22
CA GLU A 78 -0.08 -1.65 6.85
C GLU A 78 0.60 -2.86 6.23
N ALA A 79 0.35 -3.09 4.94
CA ALA A 79 1.15 -4.00 4.14
C ALA A 79 2.55 -3.42 3.96
N ASN A 80 3.59 -4.24 4.12
CA ASN A 80 4.95 -3.81 3.80
C ASN A 80 5.12 -3.62 2.28
N ALA A 81 6.29 -3.12 1.87
CA ALA A 81 6.65 -2.86 0.48
C ALA A 81 6.51 -4.08 -0.47
N CYS A 82 6.33 -5.27 0.09
CA CYS A 82 6.10 -6.50 -0.65
C CYS A 82 4.60 -6.87 -0.79
N GLY A 83 3.67 -5.98 -0.40
CA GLY A 83 2.23 -6.24 -0.39
C GLY A 83 1.79 -7.25 0.68
N MET A 84 2.70 -7.64 1.57
CA MET A 84 2.42 -8.60 2.62
C MET A 84 1.91 -7.82 3.84
N GLY A 85 0.59 -7.90 4.06
CA GLY A 85 -0.11 -7.29 5.20
C GLY A 85 0.56 -7.61 6.53
N ALA A 86 0.34 -6.79 7.56
CA ALA A 86 0.92 -7.11 8.85
C ALA A 86 0.36 -8.44 9.37
N SER A 87 1.26 -9.38 9.63
CA SER A 87 0.87 -10.72 10.05
C SER A 87 0.00 -10.68 11.32
N SER A 88 -1.09 -11.45 11.37
CA SER A 88 -1.88 -11.59 12.60
C SER A 88 -1.11 -12.24 13.75
N CYS A 89 0.13 -12.73 13.52
CA CYS A 89 1.02 -13.24 14.55
C CYS A 89 1.09 -12.27 15.76
N PHE A 90 1.02 -10.96 15.54
CA PHE A 90 1.03 -9.95 16.62
C PHE A 90 -0.20 -10.01 17.54
N LYS A 91 -1.31 -10.61 17.10
CA LYS A 91 -2.51 -10.82 17.93
C LYS A 91 -2.26 -11.85 19.03
N CYS A 92 -1.50 -12.92 18.74
CA CYS A 92 -1.18 -13.97 19.70
C CYS A 92 0.14 -13.73 20.44
N HIS A 93 1.07 -12.97 19.85
CA HIS A 93 2.32 -12.53 20.50
C HIS A 93 2.15 -11.23 21.33
N ASN A 94 0.94 -11.00 21.86
CA ASN A 94 0.62 -9.93 22.83
C ASN A 94 1.10 -8.53 22.43
N GLY A 95 0.83 -8.11 21.19
CA GLY A 95 1.12 -6.75 20.72
C GLY A 95 2.60 -6.42 20.55
N THR A 96 3.50 -7.35 20.86
CA THR A 96 4.91 -7.27 20.51
C THR A 96 5.19 -8.19 19.33
N ARG A 97 6.22 -7.84 18.55
CA ARG A 97 6.70 -8.78 17.54
C ARG A 97 7.07 -10.07 18.25
N ALA A 98 6.69 -11.22 17.68
CA ALA A 98 7.35 -12.47 18.04
C ALA A 98 8.86 -12.16 18.07
N ALA A 99 9.53 -12.50 19.18
CA ALA A 99 10.92 -12.09 19.39
C ALA A 99 11.70 -12.29 18.09
N ALA A 100 12.38 -11.23 17.63
CA ALA A 100 13.12 -11.29 16.38
C ALA A 100 14.00 -12.55 16.45
N PRO A 101 13.87 -13.48 15.51
CA PRO A 101 14.42 -14.82 15.68
C PRO A 101 15.96 -14.80 15.76
N SER A 102 16.59 -13.69 15.36
CA SER A 102 18.02 -13.44 15.51
C SER A 102 18.40 -12.00 15.14
N GLU A 103 19.46 -11.45 15.75
CA GLU A 103 20.13 -10.21 15.31
C GLU A 103 21.10 -10.42 14.12
N GLN A 104 21.05 -11.60 13.48
CA GLN A 104 21.85 -11.89 12.29
C GLN A 104 21.62 -10.87 11.19
N LYS A 105 22.68 -10.60 10.42
CA LYS A 105 22.68 -9.66 9.29
C LYS A 105 21.48 -9.84 8.35
N TRP A 106 21.03 -11.08 8.13
CA TRP A 106 19.82 -11.38 7.36
C TRP A 106 18.59 -10.60 7.86
N HIS A 107 18.28 -10.68 9.15
CA HIS A 107 17.15 -9.98 9.74
C HIS A 107 17.38 -8.46 9.77
N THR A 108 18.62 -8.00 9.91
CA THR A 108 18.96 -6.57 9.84
C THR A 108 18.75 -6.00 8.44
N ASP A 109 19.15 -6.72 7.40
CA ASP A 109 18.99 -6.29 6.00
C ASP A 109 17.52 -6.39 5.54
N HIS A 110 16.76 -7.34 6.08
CA HIS A 110 15.35 -7.55 5.75
C HIS A 110 14.38 -6.95 6.78
N LYS A 111 14.88 -6.09 7.69
CA LYS A 111 14.07 -5.44 8.74
C LYS A 111 12.96 -4.56 8.18
N SER A 112 13.14 -3.98 6.98
CA SER A 112 12.15 -3.11 6.35
C SER A 112 10.91 -3.88 5.86
N VAL A 113 11.00 -5.20 5.76
CA VAL A 113 9.88 -6.13 5.47
C VAL A 113 9.14 -6.50 6.77
N ASP A 114 9.17 -5.57 7.72
CA ASP A 114 8.50 -5.63 9.00
C ASP A 114 7.07 -6.14 8.81
N ASN A 115 6.71 -7.10 9.67
CA ASN A 115 5.41 -7.76 9.69
C ASN A 115 5.18 -8.89 8.66
N SER A 116 6.17 -9.25 7.85
CA SER A 116 6.08 -10.40 6.94
C SER A 116 6.55 -11.73 7.52
N CYS A 117 6.23 -12.02 8.78
CA CYS A 117 6.56 -13.33 9.38
C CYS A 117 6.06 -14.46 8.47
N VAL A 118 4.85 -14.32 7.91
CA VAL A 118 4.24 -15.30 7.01
C VAL A 118 4.88 -15.31 5.62
N GLY A 119 5.39 -14.18 5.12
CA GLY A 119 6.06 -14.15 3.83
C GLY A 119 7.35 -14.94 3.80
N CYS A 120 8.10 -14.93 4.89
CA CYS A 120 9.36 -15.65 5.00
C CYS A 120 9.19 -17.02 5.66
N HIS A 121 8.47 -17.08 6.78
CA HIS A 121 8.34 -18.27 7.61
C HIS A 121 7.03 -19.03 7.36
N LYS A 122 6.14 -18.62 6.46
CA LYS A 122 4.81 -19.24 6.24
C LYS A 122 3.96 -19.29 7.53
N GLY A 123 3.09 -20.29 7.65
CA GLY A 123 2.07 -20.40 8.67
C GLY A 123 0.74 -19.75 8.24
N ASN A 124 -0.30 -19.99 9.03
CA ASN A 124 -1.62 -19.47 8.77
C ASN A 124 -2.01 -18.39 9.79
N PRO A 125 -1.90 -17.11 9.43
CA PRO A 125 -2.26 -16.02 10.32
C PRO A 125 -3.77 -16.01 10.66
N ARG A 126 -4.62 -16.68 9.89
CA ARG A 126 -6.07 -16.62 10.13
C ARG A 126 -6.54 -17.55 11.23
N LEU A 127 -5.66 -18.42 11.74
CA LEU A 127 -6.00 -19.42 12.76
C LEU A 127 -5.55 -18.98 14.16
N ILE A 128 -6.41 -19.19 15.15
CA ILE A 128 -6.13 -18.85 16.55
C ILE A 128 -5.44 -20.00 17.28
N LYS A 129 -5.72 -21.26 16.88
CA LYS A 129 -5.06 -22.43 17.47
C LYS A 129 -3.61 -22.49 17.01
N LYS A 130 -2.69 -22.40 17.96
CA LYS A 130 -1.23 -22.34 17.76
C LYS A 130 -0.73 -23.47 16.86
N GLU A 131 -1.18 -24.69 17.12
CA GLU A 131 -0.73 -25.89 16.44
C GLU A 131 -1.09 -25.84 14.95
N LEU A 132 -2.27 -25.30 14.63
CA LEU A 132 -2.74 -25.15 13.26
C LEU A 132 -2.13 -23.93 12.56
N ALA A 133 -1.97 -22.81 13.29
CA ALA A 133 -1.33 -21.60 12.77
C ALA A 133 0.14 -21.84 12.40
N HIS A 134 0.84 -22.69 13.14
CA HIS A 134 2.26 -22.97 12.96
C HIS A 134 2.58 -24.26 12.18
N ALA A 135 1.57 -25.05 11.80
CA ALA A 135 1.77 -26.38 11.19
C ALA A 135 2.70 -26.38 9.97
N GLU A 136 2.63 -25.34 9.14
CA GLU A 136 3.44 -25.20 7.92
C GLU A 136 4.52 -24.13 8.04
N MET A 137 4.81 -23.69 9.27
CA MET A 137 5.77 -22.62 9.50
C MET A 137 7.19 -23.14 9.31
N MET A 138 7.94 -22.49 8.42
CA MET A 138 9.34 -22.77 8.14
C MET A 138 10.24 -22.13 9.19
N LYS A 139 11.14 -22.92 9.77
CA LYS A 139 12.12 -22.43 10.75
C LYS A 139 13.19 -21.53 10.12
N ASP A 140 13.72 -21.92 8.96
CA ASP A 140 14.77 -21.18 8.25
C ASP A 140 14.41 -21.00 6.76
N PRO A 141 13.97 -19.80 6.36
CA PRO A 141 13.60 -19.50 4.97
C PRO A 141 14.77 -19.66 3.98
N ARG A 142 16.02 -19.56 4.44
CA ARG A 142 17.22 -19.69 3.60
C ARG A 142 17.43 -21.11 3.09
N SER A 143 16.79 -22.10 3.72
CA SER A 143 16.85 -23.50 3.28
C SER A 143 16.09 -23.76 1.97
N LYS A 144 15.15 -22.88 1.62
CA LYS A 144 14.33 -22.99 0.39
C LYS A 144 14.22 -21.64 -0.34
N PRO A 145 15.33 -21.09 -0.85
CA PRO A 145 15.36 -19.73 -1.36
C PRO A 145 14.47 -19.51 -2.58
N ALA A 146 14.34 -20.52 -3.46
CA ALA A 146 13.45 -20.44 -4.62
C ALA A 146 11.97 -20.30 -4.24
N GLU A 147 11.58 -20.87 -3.10
CA GLU A 147 10.20 -20.85 -2.62
C GLU A 147 9.91 -19.59 -1.78
N MET A 148 10.87 -19.19 -0.95
CA MET A 148 10.67 -18.11 0.03
C MET A 148 11.01 -16.72 -0.52
N CYS A 149 11.95 -16.61 -1.45
CA CYS A 149 12.47 -15.32 -1.90
C CYS A 149 11.87 -14.87 -3.24
N ALA A 150 11.37 -15.79 -4.05
CA ALA A 150 10.94 -15.52 -5.44
C ALA A 150 9.72 -14.58 -5.54
N SER A 151 8.93 -14.44 -4.48
CA SER A 151 7.81 -13.49 -4.44
C SER A 151 8.28 -12.03 -4.53
N CYS A 152 9.48 -11.72 -4.02
CA CYS A 152 10.06 -10.38 -3.97
C CYS A 152 11.27 -10.24 -4.90
N HIS A 153 12.08 -11.28 -5.04
CA HIS A 153 13.27 -11.33 -5.90
C HIS A 153 12.96 -12.04 -7.21
N LYS A 154 12.31 -11.34 -8.13
CA LYS A 154 11.85 -11.88 -9.42
C LYS A 154 12.97 -12.13 -10.45
N THR A 155 14.16 -11.61 -10.21
CA THR A 155 15.30 -11.66 -11.13
C THR A 155 16.51 -12.31 -10.48
N GLY A 156 17.31 -13.03 -11.28
CA GLY A 156 18.49 -13.73 -10.80
C GLY A 156 18.19 -15.11 -10.22
N ASN A 157 19.23 -15.82 -9.79
CA ASN A 157 19.09 -17.15 -9.21
C ASN A 157 18.81 -17.03 -7.69
N PRO A 158 17.68 -17.55 -7.18
CA PRO A 158 17.37 -17.48 -5.75
C PRO A 158 18.45 -18.09 -4.85
N ALA A 159 19.17 -19.10 -5.32
CA ALA A 159 20.27 -19.71 -4.55
C ALA A 159 21.43 -18.73 -4.29
N ASP A 160 21.61 -17.73 -5.14
CA ASP A 160 22.66 -16.72 -4.97
C ASP A 160 22.31 -15.71 -3.88
N LEU A 161 21.01 -15.45 -3.66
CA LEU A 161 20.52 -14.48 -2.67
C LEU A 161 20.94 -14.84 -1.25
N VAL A 162 21.03 -16.13 -0.93
CA VAL A 162 21.34 -16.60 0.43
C VAL A 162 22.83 -16.74 0.70
N LYS A 163 23.70 -16.67 -0.32
CA LYS A 163 25.15 -16.87 -0.17
C LYS A 163 25.78 -15.86 0.81
N ALA A 164 25.31 -14.62 0.79
CA ALA A 164 25.76 -13.56 1.70
C ALA A 164 25.37 -13.80 3.17
N TYR A 165 24.44 -14.71 3.42
CA TYR A 165 23.80 -14.93 4.73
C TYR A 165 24.04 -16.33 5.31
N ASN A 166 24.73 -17.19 4.55
CA ASN A 166 25.14 -18.54 4.96
C ASN A 166 26.55 -18.56 5.58
N LYS A 167 27.28 -17.43 5.58
CA LYS A 167 28.55 -17.31 6.30
C LYS A 167 28.25 -17.01 7.77
N LYS A 168 28.73 -17.90 8.65
CA LYS A 168 28.66 -17.76 10.12
C LYS A 168 29.42 -16.52 10.58
#